data_AF-A0A924MQM5-F1
#
_entry.id   AF-A0A924MQM5-F1
#
_cell.length_a   1.000
_cell.length_b   1.000
_cell.length_c   1.000
_cell.angle_alpha   90.00
_cell.angle_beta   90.00
_cell.angle_gamma   90.00
#
_symmetry.space_group_name_H-M   'P 1'
#
loop_
_entity.id
_entity.type
_entity.pdbx_description
1 polymer ?
#
loop_
_entity_poly.entity_id
_entity_poly.type
_entity_poly.pdbx_seq_one_letter_code
_entity_poly.pdbx_strand_id
1 'polypeptide(L)'
;MLLLLPPAKSLDYESALPEPVLAARAGLKPAATAPHYAAQAAELIATLRTKSVADVAELMDLSEDLAKLNVKRYKAWSTRATERNSRPAMWAFNGDVYDGLRASTLNDAEIAWAQKHVLMLSGLYGVLRPLDRLQPYRLEMGTSLATERGGSLYAWWGDTVAAHLNKLQAREREPVVVNLASQEYFKVTQAKVGREKVLRARVVDCVFEDWKDGNWKIISFFAKRARGMMARHAIEQRAETPEALVDFHADGYRHAVRASEPDRLVFPRRQARPAANGSPPRTIASEFHRNLHDPRREPRDSRPTRP
;
A
#
# COMPACT_ATOMS: atom_id res chain seq x y z
N MET A 1 -6.97 8.85 -17.25
CA MET A 1 -5.75 8.32 -16.61
C MET A 1 -6.06 7.57 -15.32
N LEU A 2 -5.36 6.47 -15.05
CA LEU A 2 -5.41 5.69 -13.80
C LEU A 2 -4.03 5.70 -13.10
N LEU A 3 -4.01 5.78 -11.77
CA LEU A 3 -2.79 5.71 -10.95
C LEU A 3 -2.77 4.39 -10.16
N LEU A 4 -1.68 3.63 -10.28
CA LEU A 4 -1.53 2.35 -9.58
C LEU A 4 -0.58 2.48 -8.40
N LEU A 5 -1.10 2.26 -7.19
CA LEU A 5 -0.33 2.18 -5.96
C LEU A 5 -0.08 0.72 -5.56
N PRO A 6 1.02 0.43 -4.84
CA PRO A 6 1.21 -0.87 -4.22
C PRO A 6 0.37 -0.96 -2.92
N PRO A 7 0.09 -2.17 -2.41
CA PRO A 7 -0.50 -2.30 -1.10
C PRO A 7 0.54 -2.00 -0.01
N ALA A 8 0.10 -1.98 1.25
CA ALA A 8 0.98 -1.96 2.40
C ALA A 8 0.99 -3.29 3.15
N LYS A 9 2.13 -3.58 3.78
CA LYS A 9 2.37 -4.76 4.61
C LYS A 9 1.68 -4.65 5.97
N SER A 10 1.67 -3.45 6.54
CA SER A 10 0.96 -3.13 7.78
C SER A 10 -0.44 -2.63 7.43
N LEU A 11 -1.39 -2.93 8.32
CA LEU A 11 -2.78 -2.53 8.16
C LEU A 11 -3.27 -1.84 9.43
N ASP A 12 -4.15 -0.85 9.27
CA ASP A 12 -4.81 -0.14 10.35
C ASP A 12 -6.31 -0.48 10.32
N TYR A 13 -6.82 -1.06 11.40
CA TYR A 13 -8.25 -1.31 11.60
C TYR A 13 -8.78 -0.64 12.88
N GLU A 14 -7.96 0.16 13.55
CA GLU A 14 -8.23 0.70 14.88
C GLU A 14 -8.49 2.20 14.85
N SER A 15 -7.76 2.97 14.04
CA SER A 15 -7.93 4.43 14.03
C SER A 15 -9.35 4.80 13.59
N ALA A 16 -9.88 5.90 14.13
CA ALA A 16 -11.15 6.44 13.67
C ALA A 16 -11.11 6.73 12.14
N LEU A 17 -12.21 6.45 11.46
CA LEU A 17 -12.38 6.87 10.07
C LEU A 17 -12.78 8.35 10.03
N PRO A 18 -12.42 9.08 8.96
CA PRO A 18 -12.85 10.47 8.80
C PRO A 18 -14.38 10.61 8.78
N GLU A 19 -14.88 11.76 9.25
CA GLU A 19 -16.31 12.11 9.25
C GLU A 19 -17.05 11.80 7.94
N PRO A 20 -16.53 12.12 6.74
CA PRO A 20 -17.13 11.71 5.47
C PRO A 20 -17.55 10.24 5.38
N VAL A 21 -16.71 9.35 5.90
CA VAL A 21 -16.94 7.91 5.85
C VAL A 21 -17.95 7.50 6.92
N LEU A 22 -17.92 8.15 8.09
CA LEU A 22 -18.91 7.94 9.15
C LEU A 22 -20.29 8.40 8.71
N ALA A 23 -20.39 9.57 8.07
CA ALA A 23 -21.61 10.10 7.46
C ALA A 23 -22.15 9.13 6.40
N ALA A 24 -21.28 8.47 5.64
CA ALA A 24 -21.72 7.47 4.67
C ALA A 24 -22.36 6.22 5.29
N ARG A 25 -21.97 5.84 6.51
CA ARG A 25 -22.65 4.78 7.28
C ARG A 25 -24.08 5.20 7.65
N ALA A 26 -24.34 6.50 7.73
CA ALA A 26 -25.66 7.09 7.93
C ALA A 26 -26.43 7.34 6.61
N GLY A 27 -25.97 6.80 5.47
CA GLY A 27 -26.65 6.88 4.17
C GLY A 27 -26.19 8.02 3.26
N LEU A 28 -25.20 8.81 3.66
CA LEU A 28 -24.57 9.82 2.80
C LEU A 28 -23.48 9.18 1.91
N LYS A 29 -22.91 9.90 0.95
CA LYS A 29 -21.84 9.40 0.07
C LYS A 29 -20.59 10.25 0.27
N PRO A 30 -19.37 9.68 0.17
CA PRO A 30 -19.04 8.39 -0.44
C PRO A 30 -19.04 7.18 0.52
N ALA A 31 -19.75 6.10 0.15
CA ALA A 31 -19.82 4.86 0.93
C ALA A 31 -18.79 3.80 0.50
N ALA A 32 -18.43 2.91 1.43
CA ALA A 32 -17.55 1.78 1.15
C ALA A 32 -18.16 0.83 0.10
N THR A 33 -17.33 0.34 -0.82
CA THR A 33 -17.72 -0.52 -1.94
C THR A 33 -17.21 -1.95 -1.76
N ALA A 34 -17.73 -2.89 -2.55
CA ALA A 34 -17.23 -4.26 -2.57
C ALA A 34 -16.05 -4.40 -3.54
N PRO A 35 -15.01 -5.19 -3.19
CA PRO A 35 -13.94 -5.56 -4.13
C PRO A 35 -14.51 -6.26 -5.37
N HIS A 36 -13.95 -5.95 -6.54
CA HIS A 36 -14.43 -6.52 -7.80
C HIS A 36 -14.18 -8.03 -7.92
N TYR A 37 -13.05 -8.49 -7.35
CA TYR A 37 -12.58 -9.87 -7.45
C TYR A 37 -12.69 -10.63 -6.13
N ALA A 38 -13.76 -10.40 -5.38
CA ALA A 38 -13.99 -11.05 -4.08
C ALA A 38 -14.11 -12.60 -4.19
N ALA A 39 -14.61 -13.12 -5.32
CA ALA A 39 -14.70 -14.56 -5.56
C ALA A 39 -13.31 -15.20 -5.73
N GLN A 40 -12.45 -14.60 -6.56
CA GLN A 40 -11.07 -15.04 -6.75
C GLN A 40 -10.25 -14.91 -5.46
N ALA A 41 -10.49 -13.86 -4.67
CA ALA A 41 -9.90 -13.73 -3.34
C ALA A 41 -10.34 -14.86 -2.41
N ALA A 42 -11.61 -15.29 -2.48
CA ALA A 42 -12.11 -16.41 -1.67
C ALA A 42 -11.42 -17.73 -2.01
N GLU A 43 -11.15 -17.98 -3.29
CA GLU A 43 -10.43 -19.17 -3.76
C GLU A 43 -8.99 -19.19 -3.21
N LEU A 44 -8.26 -18.06 -3.29
CA LEU A 44 -6.93 -17.92 -2.68
C LEU A 44 -6.96 -18.13 -1.15
N ILE A 45 -7.98 -17.58 -0.47
CA ILE A 45 -8.17 -17.79 0.97
C ILE A 45 -8.44 -19.25 1.29
N ALA A 46 -9.21 -19.97 0.46
CA ALA A 46 -9.43 -21.40 0.64
C ALA A 46 -8.11 -22.17 0.60
N THR A 47 -7.21 -21.85 -0.34
CA THR A 47 -5.85 -22.42 -0.38
C THR A 47 -5.02 -22.03 0.84
N LEU A 48 -5.05 -20.77 1.28
CA LEU A 48 -4.27 -20.30 2.42
C LEU A 48 -4.75 -20.89 3.76
N ARG A 49 -6.04 -21.24 3.88
CA ARG A 49 -6.62 -21.86 5.07
C ARG A 49 -6.13 -23.27 5.35
N THR A 50 -5.67 -23.99 4.33
CA THR A 50 -5.15 -25.35 4.51
C THR A 50 -3.71 -25.37 5.01
N LYS A 51 -3.03 -24.22 5.02
CA LYS A 51 -1.62 -24.11 5.39
C LYS A 51 -1.43 -24.06 6.90
N SER A 52 -0.39 -24.74 7.36
CA SER A 52 0.07 -24.66 8.75
C SER A 52 0.73 -23.31 9.04
N VAL A 53 0.99 -23.00 10.31
CA VAL A 53 1.76 -21.82 10.69
C VAL A 53 3.18 -21.87 10.10
N ALA A 54 3.81 -23.05 10.12
CA ALA A 54 5.14 -23.25 9.55
C ALA A 54 5.13 -23.02 8.03
N ASP A 55 4.14 -23.55 7.33
CA ASP A 55 4.00 -23.36 5.88
C ASP A 55 3.84 -21.87 5.53
N VAL A 56 3.07 -21.12 6.32
CA VAL A 56 2.87 -19.67 6.09
C VAL A 56 4.13 -18.88 6.42
N ALA A 57 4.86 -19.27 7.47
CA ALA A 57 6.13 -18.64 7.84
C ALA A 57 7.17 -18.80 6.71
N GLU A 58 7.32 -20.02 6.19
CA GLU A 58 8.22 -20.33 5.08
C GLU A 58 7.78 -19.64 3.78
N LEU A 59 6.50 -19.76 3.42
CA LEU A 59 5.96 -19.22 2.16
C LEU A 59 6.13 -17.71 2.00
N MET A 60 6.09 -16.96 3.10
CA MET A 60 6.07 -15.50 3.11
C MET A 60 7.27 -14.87 3.83
N ASP A 61 8.24 -15.68 4.25
CA ASP A 61 9.40 -15.25 5.05
C ASP A 61 8.99 -14.40 6.26
N LEU A 62 8.16 -14.99 7.12
CA LEU A 62 7.59 -14.33 8.29
C LEU A 62 8.14 -14.92 9.59
N SER A 63 8.22 -14.08 10.63
CA SER A 63 8.35 -14.59 11.99
C SER A 63 7.16 -15.47 12.36
N GLU A 64 7.36 -16.37 13.32
CA GLU A 64 6.31 -17.30 13.77
C GLU A 64 5.05 -16.55 14.25
N ASP A 65 5.21 -15.45 14.99
CA ASP A 65 4.10 -14.63 15.47
C ASP A 65 3.29 -14.00 14.33
N LEU A 66 3.99 -13.51 13.31
CA LEU A 66 3.34 -12.92 12.15
C LEU A 66 2.67 -13.99 11.27
N ALA A 67 3.24 -15.20 11.19
CA ALA A 67 2.60 -16.34 10.54
C ALA A 67 1.34 -16.79 11.30
N LYS A 68 1.38 -16.92 12.63
CA LYS A 68 0.22 -17.21 13.50
C LYS A 68 -0.90 -16.19 13.29
N LEU A 69 -0.54 -14.90 13.25
CA LEU A 69 -1.49 -13.82 12.99
C LEU A 69 -2.18 -14.00 11.64
N ASN A 70 -1.42 -14.30 10.58
CA ASN A 70 -1.99 -14.42 9.24
C ASN A 70 -2.81 -15.70 9.04
N VAL A 71 -2.42 -16.83 9.65
CA VAL A 71 -3.29 -18.03 9.70
C VAL A 71 -4.63 -17.72 10.37
N LYS A 72 -4.63 -16.96 11.49
CA LYS A 72 -5.87 -16.51 12.13
C LYS A 72 -6.69 -15.61 11.19
N ARG A 73 -6.05 -14.68 10.49
CA ARG A 73 -6.71 -13.81 9.49
C ARG A 73 -7.35 -14.62 8.36
N TYR A 74 -6.66 -15.61 7.79
CA TYR A 74 -7.22 -16.45 6.71
C TYR A 74 -8.44 -17.24 7.20
N LYS A 75 -8.40 -17.78 8.42
CA LYS A 75 -9.54 -18.46 9.04
C LYS A 75 -10.72 -17.52 9.29
N ALA A 76 -10.45 -16.30 9.76
CA ALA A 76 -11.48 -15.29 10.05
C ALA A 76 -12.06 -14.58 8.82
N TRP A 77 -11.35 -14.61 7.68
CA TRP A 77 -11.79 -13.98 6.44
C TRP A 77 -13.18 -14.51 6.01
N SER A 78 -14.00 -13.68 5.36
CA SER A 78 -15.32 -14.09 4.90
C SER A 78 -15.64 -13.50 3.53
N THR A 79 -16.46 -14.18 2.74
CA THR A 79 -16.99 -13.61 1.49
C THR A 79 -17.90 -12.41 1.73
N ARG A 80 -18.48 -12.29 2.94
CA ARG A 80 -19.31 -11.14 3.33
C ARG A 80 -18.48 -10.10 4.09
N ALA A 81 -18.01 -9.08 3.38
CA ALA A 81 -17.38 -7.91 3.98
C ALA A 81 -18.43 -7.00 4.63
N THR A 82 -18.15 -6.56 5.85
CA THR A 82 -18.96 -5.69 6.71
C THR A 82 -18.05 -4.67 7.40
N GLU A 83 -18.62 -3.67 8.04
CA GLU A 83 -17.82 -2.67 8.77
C GLU A 83 -17.08 -3.24 9.97
N ARG A 84 -17.52 -4.39 10.49
CA ARG A 84 -16.88 -5.06 11.64
C ARG A 84 -15.65 -5.86 11.24
N ASN A 85 -15.58 -6.36 10.02
CA ASN A 85 -14.50 -7.24 9.55
C ASN A 85 -13.70 -6.65 8.39
N SER A 86 -14.03 -5.43 7.94
CA SER A 86 -13.36 -4.78 6.82
C SER A 86 -13.31 -3.27 6.98
N ARG A 87 -12.37 -2.65 6.28
CA ARG A 87 -12.16 -1.20 6.23
C ARG A 87 -11.89 -0.77 4.78
N PRO A 88 -12.30 0.42 4.33
CA PRO A 88 -12.01 0.83 2.96
C PRO A 88 -10.50 0.91 2.74
N ALA A 89 -10.03 0.38 1.63
CA ALA A 89 -8.62 0.06 1.40
C ALA A 89 -7.67 1.27 1.56
N MET A 90 -8.07 2.48 1.18
CA MET A 90 -7.23 3.68 1.30
C MET A 90 -6.92 4.09 2.75
N TRP A 91 -7.74 3.66 3.72
CA TRP A 91 -7.51 3.86 5.16
C TRP A 91 -7.12 2.59 5.88
N ALA A 92 -7.17 1.43 5.22
CA ALA A 92 -6.82 0.15 5.81
C ALA A 92 -5.35 -0.19 5.60
N PHE A 93 -4.77 0.17 4.44
CA PHE A 93 -3.34 0.05 4.23
C PHE A 93 -2.59 1.12 5.02
N ASN A 94 -1.52 0.71 5.72
CA ASN A 94 -0.73 1.59 6.58
C ASN A 94 0.77 1.41 6.30
N GLY A 95 1.47 2.52 6.05
CA GLY A 95 2.91 2.56 5.75
C GLY A 95 3.26 3.68 4.76
N ASP A 96 4.55 3.82 4.43
CA ASP A 96 5.12 5.00 3.77
C ASP A 96 4.31 5.59 2.59
N VAL A 97 3.79 4.73 1.70
CA VAL A 97 2.95 5.17 0.57
C VAL A 97 1.66 5.84 1.06
N TYR A 98 1.00 5.24 2.05
CA TYR A 98 -0.26 5.72 2.58
C TYR A 98 -0.04 6.92 3.53
N ASP A 99 1.12 7.00 4.18
CA ASP A 99 1.58 8.19 4.90
C ASP A 99 1.83 9.37 3.95
N GLY A 100 2.29 9.11 2.72
CA GLY A 100 2.40 10.13 1.68
C GLY A 100 1.04 10.55 1.10
N LEU A 101 0.12 9.60 0.95
CA LEU A 101 -1.24 9.85 0.44
C LEU A 101 -2.07 10.69 1.42
N ARG A 102 -1.95 10.41 2.73
CA ARG A 102 -2.69 11.08 3.82
C ARG A 102 -4.20 11.15 3.56
N ALA A 103 -4.78 10.01 3.21
CA ALA A 103 -6.18 9.89 2.79
C ALA A 103 -7.20 10.42 3.83
N SER A 104 -6.86 10.49 5.11
CA SER A 104 -7.72 11.02 6.17
C SER A 104 -8.00 12.53 6.06
N THR A 105 -7.23 13.25 5.25
CA THR A 105 -7.35 14.71 5.05
C THR A 105 -8.05 15.09 3.75
N LEU A 106 -8.48 14.11 2.96
CA LEU A 106 -9.17 14.35 1.70
C LEU A 106 -10.65 14.69 1.96
N ASN A 107 -11.19 15.62 1.17
CA ASN A 107 -12.62 15.92 1.16
C ASN A 107 -13.42 14.95 0.27
N ASP A 108 -14.75 15.03 0.32
CA ASP A 108 -15.65 14.11 -0.40
C ASP A 108 -15.43 14.10 -1.92
N ALA A 109 -15.14 15.26 -2.50
CA ALA A 109 -14.91 15.38 -3.95
C ALA A 109 -13.58 14.74 -4.35
N GLU A 110 -12.53 14.92 -3.54
CA GLU A 110 -11.24 14.27 -3.71
C GLU A 110 -11.33 12.76 -3.54
N ILE A 111 -12.08 12.28 -2.55
CA ILE A 111 -12.34 10.85 -2.34
C ILE A 111 -13.11 10.27 -3.53
N ALA A 112 -14.14 10.96 -4.01
CA ALA A 112 -14.94 10.53 -5.17
C ALA A 112 -14.10 10.50 -6.45
N TRP A 113 -13.18 11.44 -6.62
CA TRP A 113 -12.23 11.43 -7.74
C TRP A 113 -11.23 10.28 -7.60
N ALA A 114 -10.60 10.13 -6.43
CA ALA A 114 -9.67 9.04 -6.15
C ALA A 114 -10.31 7.67 -6.41
N GLN A 115 -11.59 7.49 -6.04
CA GLN A 115 -12.32 6.25 -6.25
C GLN A 115 -12.43 5.81 -7.73
N LYS A 116 -12.31 6.75 -8.67
CA LYS A 116 -12.34 6.49 -10.12
C LYS A 116 -10.95 6.36 -10.72
N HIS A 117 -9.96 7.07 -10.17
CA HIS A 117 -8.66 7.25 -10.81
C HIS A 117 -7.50 6.55 -10.09
N VAL A 118 -7.63 6.22 -8.81
CA VAL A 118 -6.60 5.53 -8.04
C VAL A 118 -7.00 4.07 -7.86
N LEU A 119 -6.03 3.17 -8.01
CA LEU A 119 -6.19 1.75 -7.77
C LEU A 119 -4.99 1.22 -6.98
N MET A 120 -5.24 0.30 -6.05
CA MET A 120 -4.21 -0.38 -5.29
C MET A 120 -4.12 -1.82 -5.77
N LEU A 121 -2.94 -2.20 -6.27
CA LEU A 121 -2.67 -3.59 -6.64
C LEU A 121 -2.63 -4.45 -5.37
N SER A 122 -3.01 -5.72 -5.48
CA SER A 122 -3.14 -6.61 -4.32
C SER A 122 -2.86 -8.06 -4.72
N GLY A 123 -2.03 -8.77 -3.97
CA GLY A 123 -1.84 -10.21 -4.19
C GLY A 123 -3.13 -11.01 -3.99
N LEU A 124 -3.96 -10.60 -3.01
CA LEU A 124 -5.20 -11.31 -2.66
C LEU A 124 -6.42 -10.85 -3.46
N TYR A 125 -6.56 -9.56 -3.73
CA TYR A 125 -7.75 -9.01 -4.40
C TYR A 125 -7.49 -8.63 -5.87
N GLY A 126 -6.26 -8.79 -6.36
CA GLY A 126 -5.82 -8.39 -7.70
C GLY A 126 -5.67 -6.87 -7.80
N VAL A 127 -6.80 -6.16 -7.70
CA VAL A 127 -6.90 -4.71 -7.70
C VAL A 127 -8.06 -4.24 -6.82
N LEU A 128 -7.82 -3.18 -6.06
CA LEU A 128 -8.79 -2.54 -5.17
C LEU A 128 -8.93 -1.06 -5.55
N ARG A 129 -10.14 -0.53 -5.47
CA ARG A 129 -10.38 0.92 -5.45
C ARG A 129 -10.27 1.45 -4.02
N PRO A 130 -10.02 2.76 -3.83
CA PRO A 130 -9.91 3.42 -2.54
C PRO A 130 -10.94 3.02 -1.48
N LEU A 131 -12.21 2.94 -1.88
CA LEU A 131 -13.34 2.63 -1.00
C LEU A 131 -13.70 1.15 -0.92
N ASP A 132 -13.02 0.28 -1.67
CA ASP A 132 -13.29 -1.16 -1.61
C ASP A 132 -12.95 -1.71 -0.23
N ARG A 133 -13.87 -2.49 0.33
CA ARG A 133 -13.74 -3.13 1.64
C ARG A 133 -12.59 -4.12 1.65
N LEU A 134 -11.58 -3.84 2.46
CA LEU A 134 -10.42 -4.67 2.70
C LEU A 134 -10.60 -5.43 4.01
N GLN A 135 -10.54 -6.76 3.97
CA GLN A 135 -10.37 -7.59 5.17
C GLN A 135 -8.88 -7.82 5.41
N PRO A 136 -8.44 -8.00 6.67
CA PRO A 136 -7.03 -8.13 6.99
C PRO A 136 -6.43 -9.40 6.38
N TYR A 137 -5.27 -9.26 5.74
CA TYR A 137 -4.54 -10.37 5.13
C TYR A 137 -3.05 -10.03 5.02
N ARG A 138 -2.25 -11.04 4.68
CA ARG A 138 -0.91 -10.86 4.12
C ARG A 138 -0.79 -11.78 2.91
N LEU A 139 -0.45 -11.24 1.76
CA LEU A 139 -0.20 -12.01 0.54
C LEU A 139 0.43 -11.07 -0.48
N GLU A 140 1.75 -11.03 -0.51
CA GLU A 140 2.49 -10.25 -1.49
C GLU A 140 2.36 -10.82 -2.89
N MET A 141 2.38 -9.97 -3.91
CA MET A 141 2.23 -10.41 -5.32
C MET A 141 3.36 -11.36 -5.73
N GLY A 142 4.55 -11.19 -5.18
CA GLY A 142 5.69 -12.06 -5.43
C GLY A 142 5.62 -13.45 -4.77
N THR A 143 4.63 -13.74 -3.93
CA THR A 143 4.54 -15.04 -3.23
C THR A 143 4.30 -16.20 -4.22
N SER A 144 5.16 -17.22 -4.13
CA SER A 144 5.06 -18.47 -4.91
C SER A 144 3.99 -19.42 -4.34
N LEU A 145 2.75 -18.96 -4.33
CA LEU A 145 1.60 -19.76 -3.90
C LEU A 145 1.16 -20.68 -5.04
N ALA A 146 1.31 -21.99 -4.86
CA ALA A 146 0.73 -22.97 -5.77
C ALA A 146 -0.81 -22.97 -5.69
N THR A 147 -1.44 -22.89 -6.85
CA THR A 147 -2.89 -22.88 -7.05
C THR A 147 -3.25 -23.78 -8.25
N GLU A 148 -4.54 -24.00 -8.49
CA GLU A 148 -4.99 -24.71 -9.71
C GLU A 148 -4.57 -24.01 -11.02
N ARG A 149 -4.25 -22.70 -10.97
CA ARG A 149 -3.86 -21.88 -12.12
C ARG A 149 -2.35 -21.68 -12.25
N GLY A 150 -1.56 -22.40 -11.46
CA GLY A 150 -0.10 -22.39 -11.51
C GLY A 150 0.60 -22.04 -10.20
N GLY A 151 1.93 -21.95 -10.25
CA GLY A 151 2.80 -21.82 -9.08
C GLY A 151 3.02 -20.40 -8.53
N SER A 152 2.31 -19.40 -9.04
CA SER A 152 2.48 -18.00 -8.61
C SER A 152 1.21 -17.20 -8.73
N LEU A 153 1.13 -16.07 -8.01
CA LEU A 153 0.00 -15.16 -8.12
C LEU A 153 -0.09 -14.44 -9.47
N TYR A 154 1.03 -14.29 -10.19
CA TYR A 154 1.01 -13.80 -11.57
C TYR A 154 0.26 -14.77 -12.50
N ALA A 155 0.46 -16.08 -12.31
CA ALA A 155 -0.27 -17.10 -13.06
C ALA A 155 -1.74 -17.16 -12.63
N TRP A 156 -2.01 -17.05 -11.32
CA TRP A 156 -3.36 -16.99 -10.78
C TRP A 156 -4.20 -15.85 -11.38
N TRP A 157 -3.65 -14.64 -11.39
CA TRP A 157 -4.34 -13.47 -11.90
C TRP A 157 -4.35 -13.42 -13.43
N GLY A 158 -3.38 -14.07 -14.09
CA GLY A 158 -3.31 -14.13 -15.55
C GLY A 158 -3.44 -12.73 -16.16
N ASP A 159 -4.39 -12.56 -17.07
CA ASP A 159 -4.71 -11.28 -17.70
C ASP A 159 -5.82 -10.47 -17.01
N THR A 160 -6.38 -11.00 -15.92
CA THR A 160 -7.56 -10.44 -15.22
C THR A 160 -7.37 -8.97 -14.86
N VAL A 161 -6.21 -8.61 -14.27
CA VAL A 161 -5.94 -7.25 -13.84
C VAL A 161 -5.76 -6.32 -15.05
N ALA A 162 -5.01 -6.75 -16.08
CA ALA A 162 -4.83 -5.97 -17.31
C ALA A 162 -6.16 -5.72 -18.03
N ALA A 163 -7.01 -6.75 -18.14
CA ALA A 163 -8.35 -6.66 -18.71
C ALA A 163 -9.26 -5.71 -17.90
N HIS A 164 -9.14 -5.73 -16.57
CA HIS A 164 -9.85 -4.78 -15.70
C HIS A 164 -9.48 -3.33 -16.02
N LEU A 165 -8.18 -3.03 -16.11
CA LEU A 165 -7.68 -1.68 -16.39
C LEU A 165 -8.13 -1.20 -17.77
N ASN A 166 -8.16 -2.08 -18.77
CA ASN A 166 -8.73 -1.77 -20.09
C ASN A 166 -10.22 -1.45 -20.00
N LYS A 167 -10.99 -2.23 -19.23
CA LYS A 167 -12.44 -2.00 -19.06
C LYS A 167 -12.72 -0.64 -18.41
N LEU A 168 -11.94 -0.26 -17.40
CA LEU A 168 -12.09 1.03 -16.74
C LEU A 168 -11.80 2.22 -17.68
N GLN A 169 -10.97 2.02 -18.69
CA GLN A 169 -10.59 3.04 -19.66
C GLN A 169 -11.18 2.82 -21.05
N ALA A 170 -12.24 2.01 -21.17
CA ALA A 170 -12.80 1.62 -22.48
C ALA A 170 -13.36 2.80 -23.29
N ARG A 171 -13.62 3.94 -22.63
CA ARG A 171 -14.11 5.18 -23.26
C ARG A 171 -13.00 6.21 -23.51
N GLU A 172 -11.79 5.95 -23.03
CA GLU A 172 -10.66 6.85 -23.20
C GLU A 172 -10.07 6.66 -24.60
N ARG A 173 -9.88 7.77 -25.33
CA ARG A 173 -9.19 7.74 -26.63
C ARG A 173 -7.72 7.36 -26.47
N GLU A 174 -7.10 7.89 -25.42
CA GLU A 174 -5.71 7.67 -25.07
C GLU A 174 -5.64 7.15 -23.63
N PRO A 175 -5.83 5.83 -23.41
CA PRO A 175 -5.78 5.26 -22.08
C PRO A 175 -4.36 5.36 -21.51
N VAL A 176 -4.23 5.82 -20.26
CA VAL A 176 -2.96 6.03 -19.58
C VAL A 176 -3.00 5.43 -18.19
N VAL A 177 -1.98 4.64 -17.87
CA VAL A 177 -1.69 4.14 -16.53
C VAL A 177 -0.40 4.78 -16.03
N VAL A 178 -0.48 5.47 -14.90
CA VAL A 178 0.70 5.95 -14.17
C VAL A 178 1.08 4.90 -13.13
N ASN A 179 2.28 4.36 -13.28
CA ASN A 179 2.83 3.39 -12.34
C ASN A 179 3.48 4.10 -11.15
N LEU A 180 2.80 4.04 -10.00
CA LEU A 180 3.31 4.44 -8.69
C LEU A 180 3.55 3.22 -7.80
N ALA A 181 3.53 2.00 -8.36
CA ALA A 181 3.76 0.75 -7.65
C ALA A 181 5.22 0.29 -7.78
N SER A 182 5.60 -0.72 -6.99
CA SER A 182 6.85 -1.45 -7.25
C SER A 182 6.68 -2.36 -8.47
N GLN A 183 7.79 -2.72 -9.11
CA GLN A 183 7.78 -3.65 -10.25
C GLN A 183 7.17 -5.01 -9.88
N GLU A 184 7.35 -5.48 -8.64
CA GLU A 184 6.70 -6.69 -8.11
C GLU A 184 5.18 -6.63 -8.30
N TYR A 185 4.53 -5.55 -7.87
CA TYR A 185 3.08 -5.44 -8.03
C TYR A 185 2.70 -5.11 -9.46
N PHE A 186 3.42 -4.19 -10.12
CA PHE A 186 3.07 -3.73 -11.46
C PHE A 186 3.10 -4.85 -12.51
N LYS A 187 3.97 -5.86 -12.34
CA LYS A 187 4.11 -7.00 -13.24
C LYS A 187 2.79 -7.74 -13.50
N VAL A 188 1.84 -7.79 -12.55
CA VAL A 188 0.53 -8.43 -12.75
C VAL A 188 -0.30 -7.76 -13.85
N THR A 189 -0.01 -6.49 -14.17
CA THR A 189 -0.70 -5.73 -15.23
C THR A 189 -0.09 -5.96 -16.61
N GLN A 190 1.08 -6.60 -16.68
CA GLN A 190 1.87 -6.79 -17.90
C GLN A 190 1.64 -8.16 -18.55
N ALA A 191 0.48 -8.78 -18.28
CA ALA A 191 0.08 -10.04 -18.86
C ALA A 191 0.11 -10.01 -20.40
N LYS A 192 0.42 -11.15 -20.99
CA LYS A 192 0.52 -11.33 -22.44
C LYS A 192 -0.33 -12.51 -22.89
N VAL A 193 -0.95 -12.37 -24.08
CA VAL A 193 -1.55 -13.47 -24.82
C VAL A 193 -0.72 -13.65 -26.09
N GLY A 194 0.00 -14.78 -26.17
CA GLY A 194 1.04 -14.95 -27.18
C GLY A 194 2.15 -13.91 -27.03
N ARG A 195 2.37 -13.09 -28.07
CA ARG A 195 3.36 -12.01 -28.07
C ARG A 195 2.79 -10.64 -27.69
N GLU A 196 1.47 -10.53 -27.60
CA GLU A 196 0.78 -9.25 -27.43
C GLU A 196 0.55 -8.94 -25.96
N LYS A 197 0.76 -7.67 -25.58
CA LYS A 197 0.40 -7.17 -24.24
C LYS A 197 -1.10 -7.03 -24.15
N VAL A 198 -1.70 -7.51 -23.06
CA VAL A 198 -3.15 -7.35 -22.84
C VAL A 198 -3.48 -5.90 -22.48
N LEU A 199 -2.68 -5.26 -21.62
CA LEU A 199 -2.88 -3.87 -21.25
C LEU A 199 -2.63 -2.96 -22.46
N ARG A 200 -3.68 -2.22 -22.87
CA ARG A 200 -3.66 -1.29 -24.01
C ARG A 200 -3.16 0.09 -23.62
N ALA A 201 -3.29 0.44 -22.35
CA ALA A 201 -2.92 1.75 -21.84
C ALA A 201 -1.42 2.01 -22.01
N ARG A 202 -1.08 3.25 -22.39
CA ARG A 202 0.28 3.78 -22.27
C ARG A 202 0.67 3.77 -20.80
N VAL A 203 1.86 3.27 -20.50
CA VAL A 203 2.38 3.21 -19.13
C VAL A 203 3.36 4.34 -18.93
N VAL A 204 3.17 5.15 -17.89
CA VAL A 204 4.10 6.21 -17.48
C VAL A 204 4.63 5.90 -16.08
N ASP A 205 5.94 5.74 -15.94
CA ASP A 205 6.59 5.53 -14.65
C ASP A 205 6.96 6.88 -14.01
N CYS A 206 6.57 7.09 -12.74
CA CYS A 206 7.13 8.19 -11.95
C CYS A 206 8.26 7.66 -11.06
N VAL A 207 9.47 8.22 -11.24
CA VAL A 207 10.67 7.80 -10.55
C VAL A 207 11.11 8.89 -9.58
N PHE A 208 11.27 8.51 -8.31
CA PHE A 208 11.68 9.40 -7.23
C PHE A 208 13.09 9.05 -6.79
N GLU A 209 14.03 9.97 -7.00
CA GLU A 209 15.45 9.78 -6.74
C GLU A 209 15.93 10.77 -5.68
N ASP A 210 16.79 10.32 -4.79
CA ASP A 210 17.44 11.14 -3.78
C ASP A 210 18.94 11.19 -4.05
N TRP A 211 19.54 12.37 -3.86
CA TRP A 211 20.99 12.52 -3.94
C TRP A 211 21.65 11.88 -2.71
N LYS A 212 22.48 10.84 -2.93
CA LYS A 212 23.21 10.15 -1.87
C LYS A 212 24.53 9.57 -2.39
N ASP A 213 25.60 9.80 -1.64
CA ASP A 213 26.97 9.34 -1.96
C ASP A 213 27.45 9.79 -3.36
N GLY A 214 27.14 11.03 -3.74
CA GLY A 214 27.59 11.60 -5.01
C GLY A 214 26.81 11.16 -6.26
N ASN A 215 25.71 10.41 -6.10
CA ASN A 215 24.85 10.00 -7.22
C ASN A 215 23.35 10.07 -6.85
N TRP A 216 22.49 10.05 -7.87
CA TRP A 216 21.05 9.88 -7.73
C TRP A 216 20.70 8.41 -7.49
N LYS A 217 19.93 8.13 -6.44
CA LYS A 217 19.53 6.77 -6.07
C LYS A 217 18.07 6.74 -5.66
N ILE A 218 17.38 5.66 -6.00
CA ILE A 218 16.05 5.37 -5.43
C ILE A 218 16.25 4.86 -4.00
N ILE A 219 15.92 5.68 -3.00
CA ILE A 219 15.94 5.27 -1.60
C ILE A 219 14.54 4.79 -1.23
N SER A 220 14.39 3.48 -1.01
CA SER A 220 13.08 2.79 -0.95
C SER A 220 12.04 3.45 -0.04
N PHE A 221 12.40 3.88 1.17
CA PHE A 221 11.48 4.54 2.10
C PHE A 221 10.97 5.89 1.54
N PHE A 222 11.87 6.74 1.07
CA PHE A 222 11.50 8.03 0.48
C PHE A 222 10.72 7.89 -0.81
N ALA A 223 11.13 6.97 -1.69
CA ALA A 223 10.43 6.72 -2.94
C ALA A 223 9.00 6.19 -2.72
N LYS A 224 8.78 5.34 -1.71
CA LYS A 224 7.43 4.89 -1.32
C LYS A 224 6.56 6.06 -0.87
N ARG A 225 7.07 6.90 0.04
CA ARG A 225 6.34 8.09 0.49
C ARG A 225 6.05 9.07 -0.65
N ALA A 226 7.02 9.28 -1.54
CA ALA A 226 6.87 10.15 -2.72
C ALA A 226 5.80 9.64 -3.70
N ARG A 227 5.68 8.32 -3.90
CA ARG A 227 4.55 7.73 -4.67
C ARG A 227 3.20 8.07 -4.08
N GLY A 228 3.08 8.00 -2.76
CA GLY A 228 1.88 8.45 -2.04
C GLY A 228 1.56 9.91 -2.26
N MET A 229 2.57 10.78 -2.11
CA MET A 229 2.43 12.22 -2.33
C MET A 229 2.11 12.57 -3.79
N MET A 230 2.64 11.83 -4.76
CA MET A 230 2.31 12.00 -6.17
C MET A 230 0.85 11.62 -6.44
N ALA A 231 0.37 10.50 -5.88
CA ALA A 231 -1.04 10.15 -5.97
C ALA A 231 -1.93 11.21 -5.32
N ARG A 232 -1.53 11.75 -4.15
CA ARG A 232 -2.21 12.86 -3.51
C ARG A 232 -2.26 14.10 -4.41
N HIS A 233 -1.13 14.49 -4.97
CA HIS A 233 -1.05 15.63 -5.89
C HIS A 233 -1.98 15.45 -7.09
N ALA A 234 -2.00 14.26 -7.69
CA ALA A 234 -2.91 13.94 -8.79
C ALA A 234 -4.39 14.06 -8.37
N ILE A 235 -4.73 13.64 -7.14
CA ILE A 235 -6.10 13.77 -6.59
C ILE A 235 -6.47 15.25 -6.40
N GLU A 236 -5.61 16.02 -5.74
CA GLU A 236 -5.83 17.45 -5.45
C GLU A 236 -5.95 18.28 -6.72
N GLN A 237 -5.13 17.97 -7.73
CA GLN A 237 -5.15 18.65 -9.04
C GLN A 237 -6.18 18.06 -10.01
N ARG A 238 -6.84 16.95 -9.65
CA ARG A 238 -7.68 16.15 -10.57
C ARG A 238 -6.97 15.86 -11.88
N ALA A 239 -5.70 15.47 -11.80
CA ALA A 239 -4.82 15.27 -12.95
C ALA A 239 -5.36 14.13 -13.84
N GLU A 240 -5.68 14.43 -15.09
CA GLU A 240 -6.17 13.46 -16.06
C GLU A 240 -5.14 13.06 -17.12
N THR A 241 -3.98 13.74 -17.16
CA THR A 241 -2.86 13.44 -18.07
C THR A 241 -1.51 13.42 -17.35
N PRO A 242 -0.48 12.74 -17.90
CA PRO A 242 0.87 12.75 -17.34
C PRO A 242 1.49 14.15 -17.19
N GLU A 243 1.18 15.05 -18.12
CA GLU A 243 1.72 16.42 -18.13
C GLU A 243 1.24 17.21 -16.91
N ALA A 244 0.03 16.94 -16.41
CA ALA A 244 -0.48 17.55 -15.19
C ALA A 244 0.25 17.11 -13.91
N LEU A 245 1.16 16.12 -13.98
CA LEU A 245 1.94 15.63 -12.85
C LEU A 245 3.31 16.33 -12.72
N VAL A 246 3.75 17.07 -13.74
CA VAL A 246 5.11 17.65 -13.77
C VAL A 246 5.32 18.76 -12.75
N ASP A 247 4.23 19.40 -12.30
CA ASP A 247 4.26 20.45 -11.28
C ASP A 247 4.35 19.90 -9.85
N PHE A 248 4.43 18.58 -9.68
CA PHE A 248 4.68 17.94 -8.39
C PHE A 248 5.98 18.44 -7.74
N HIS A 249 5.86 18.95 -6.52
CA HIS A 249 7.00 19.52 -5.79
C HIS A 249 7.04 19.23 -4.27
N ALA A 250 6.30 18.22 -3.80
CA ALA A 250 6.21 17.90 -2.38
C ALA A 250 7.55 17.41 -1.80
N ASP A 251 7.81 17.72 -0.53
CA ASP A 251 9.02 17.34 0.23
C ASP A 251 10.34 17.64 -0.50
N GLY A 252 10.38 18.63 -1.41
CA GLY A 252 11.57 19.06 -2.13
C GLY A 252 11.92 18.26 -3.40
N TYR A 253 11.09 17.30 -3.80
CA TYR A 253 11.15 16.71 -5.15
C TYR A 253 10.79 17.77 -6.20
N ARG A 254 11.33 17.67 -7.42
CA ARG A 254 10.90 18.47 -8.58
C ARG A 254 11.10 17.70 -9.86
N HIS A 255 10.26 17.92 -10.88
CA HIS A 255 10.44 17.29 -12.18
C HIS A 255 11.77 17.70 -12.84
N ALA A 256 12.53 16.73 -13.32
CA ALA A 256 13.78 16.92 -14.05
C ALA A 256 13.61 16.61 -15.53
N VAL A 257 13.32 17.64 -16.33
CA VAL A 257 13.08 17.53 -17.78
C VAL A 257 14.20 16.77 -18.49
N ARG A 258 15.47 17.08 -18.20
CA ARG A 258 16.62 16.44 -18.86
C ARG A 258 16.85 14.98 -18.47
N ALA A 259 16.31 14.54 -17.34
CA ALA A 259 16.42 13.15 -16.87
C ALA A 259 15.18 12.32 -17.22
N SER A 260 14.13 12.97 -17.71
CA SER A 260 12.84 12.36 -18.02
C SER A 260 12.73 12.01 -19.50
N GLU A 261 11.93 10.99 -19.77
CA GLU A 261 11.57 10.50 -21.09
C GLU A 261 10.04 10.51 -21.21
N PRO A 262 9.45 10.34 -22.41
CA PRO A 262 7.99 10.40 -22.57
C PRO A 262 7.22 9.52 -21.59
N ASP A 263 7.70 8.30 -21.35
CA ASP A 263 7.04 7.30 -20.49
C ASP A 263 7.72 7.16 -19.11
N ARG A 264 8.64 8.06 -18.77
CA ARG A 264 9.39 8.04 -17.52
C ARG A 264 9.62 9.46 -16.99
N LEU A 265 8.83 9.85 -16.00
CA LEU A 265 8.94 11.15 -15.33
C LEU A 265 9.84 11.03 -14.10
N VAL A 266 10.95 11.76 -14.08
CA VAL A 266 11.92 11.73 -12.97
C VAL A 266 11.77 12.94 -12.08
N PHE A 267 11.68 12.67 -10.78
CA PHE A 267 11.58 13.65 -9.73
C PHE A 267 12.77 13.46 -8.77
N PRO A 268 13.90 14.14 -8.99
CA PRO A 268 14.99 14.15 -8.04
C PRO A 268 14.72 15.06 -6.83
N ARG A 269 15.32 14.72 -5.69
CA ARG A 269 15.41 15.55 -4.50
C ARG A 269 16.84 15.58 -3.96
N ARG A 270 17.39 16.78 -3.81
CA ARG A 270 18.56 16.98 -2.96
C ARG A 270 18.05 17.17 -1.54
N GLN A 271 18.30 16.20 -0.66
CA GLN A 271 18.05 16.44 0.76
C GLN A 271 18.92 17.62 1.19
N ALA A 272 18.32 18.57 1.90
CA ALA A 272 19.11 19.62 2.53
C ALA A 272 20.21 18.94 3.35
N ARG A 273 21.47 19.34 3.11
CA ARG A 273 22.57 18.96 3.98
C ARG A 273 22.11 19.35 5.39
N PRO A 274 22.08 18.44 6.38
CA PRO A 274 21.80 18.88 7.75
C PRO A 274 22.79 20.00 8.03
N ALA A 275 22.28 21.14 8.52
CA ALA A 275 23.12 22.27 8.86
C ALA A 275 24.29 21.73 9.68
N ALA A 276 25.51 22.13 9.34
CA ALA A 276 26.69 21.79 10.11
C ALA A 276 26.61 22.53 11.44
N ASN A 277 25.77 22.02 12.34
CA ASN A 277 25.60 22.31 13.77
C ASN A 277 24.33 21.59 14.24
N GLY A 278 24.50 20.37 14.73
CA GLY A 278 23.42 19.59 15.33
C GLY A 278 23.88 18.17 15.57
N SER A 279 24.19 17.86 16.82
CA SER A 279 24.53 16.52 17.30
C SER A 279 23.62 15.44 16.72
N PRO A 280 24.12 14.22 16.46
CA PRO A 280 23.34 13.17 15.83
C PRO A 280 22.07 12.87 16.62
N PRO A 281 20.94 12.54 15.95
CA PRO A 281 19.74 12.11 16.64
C PRO A 281 20.06 10.86 17.47
N ARG A 282 19.76 10.92 18.77
CA ARG A 282 19.83 9.73 19.63
C ARG A 282 18.91 8.67 19.05
N THR A 283 19.48 7.57 18.61
CA THR A 283 18.76 6.35 18.24
C THR A 283 17.95 5.88 19.44
N ILE A 284 16.66 5.61 19.25
CA ILE A 284 15.77 4.97 20.24
C ILE A 284 16.12 3.48 20.29
N ALA A 285 17.34 3.18 20.71
CA ALA A 285 17.85 1.82 20.88
C ALA A 285 18.92 1.80 21.98
N SER A 286 18.62 2.36 23.17
CA SER A 286 19.47 2.12 24.36
C SER A 286 18.82 2.44 25.72
N GLU A 287 17.50 2.42 25.87
CA GLU A 287 16.84 2.55 27.20
C GLU A 287 16.02 1.31 27.56
N PHE A 288 16.62 0.13 27.41
CA PHE A 288 16.10 -1.10 28.04
C PHE A 288 17.17 -1.97 28.70
N HIS A 289 18.37 -1.46 28.97
CA HIS A 289 19.39 -2.14 29.77
C HIS A 289 20.13 -1.16 30.68
N ARG A 290 19.46 -0.71 31.75
CA ARG A 290 20.09 -0.34 33.02
C ARG A 290 19.00 -0.16 34.07
N ASN A 291 18.63 -1.26 34.72
CA ASN A 291 18.16 -1.30 36.11
C ASN A 291 17.93 -2.75 36.53
N LEU A 292 19.03 -3.52 36.60
CA LEU A 292 19.10 -4.75 37.40
C LEU A 292 20.52 -4.85 37.96
N HIS A 293 20.62 -4.52 39.25
CA HIS A 293 21.67 -4.82 40.25
C HIS A 293 22.14 -3.59 41.02
N ASP A 294 21.40 -3.24 42.07
CA ASP A 294 21.97 -2.67 43.29
C ASP A 294 21.70 -3.65 44.45
N PRO A 295 22.70 -4.46 44.87
CA PRO A 295 22.57 -5.36 45.99
C PRO A 295 22.86 -4.59 47.29
N ARG A 296 21.95 -3.71 47.70
CA ARG A 296 22.03 -3.07 49.03
C ARG A 296 20.72 -2.40 49.48
N ARG A 297 19.61 -3.15 49.51
CA ARG A 297 18.44 -2.79 50.34
C ARG A 297 17.80 -4.04 50.93
N GLU A 298 18.06 -4.27 52.22
CA GLU A 298 17.30 -5.21 53.04
C GLU A 298 15.85 -4.74 53.23
N PRO A 299 14.88 -5.67 53.35
CA PRO A 299 13.46 -5.33 53.50
C PRO A 299 13.09 -5.02 54.95
N ARG A 300 12.34 -3.93 55.18
CA ARG A 300 11.61 -3.74 56.44
C ARG A 300 10.25 -4.44 56.36
N ASP A 301 10.07 -5.30 57.34
CA ASP A 301 8.96 -6.21 57.57
C ASP A 301 7.65 -5.48 57.87
N SER A 302 6.57 -6.05 57.35
CA SER A 302 5.18 -5.65 57.55
C SER A 302 4.62 -6.38 58.77
N ARG A 303 3.97 -5.66 59.70
CA ARG A 303 2.93 -6.26 60.55
C ARG A 303 1.70 -5.35 60.67
N PRO A 304 0.50 -5.93 60.62
CA PRO A 304 -0.75 -5.20 60.81
C PRO A 304 -1.16 -5.21 62.28
N THR A 305 -1.82 -4.14 62.72
CA THR A 305 -2.62 -4.16 63.95
C THR A 305 -4.02 -3.62 63.65
N ARG A 306 -4.99 -4.52 63.81
CA ARG A 306 -6.36 -4.25 64.30
C ARG A 306 -6.46 -4.99 65.64
N PRO A 307 -7.30 -4.57 66.60
CA PRO A 307 -8.72 -4.21 66.42
C PRO A 307 -8.99 -2.71 66.40
#